data_AF-A0A8I2FR76-F1
#
_entry.id   AF-A0A8I2FR76-F1
#
_cell.length_a   1.000
_cell.length_b   1.000
_cell.length_c   1.000
_cell.angle_alpha   90.00
_cell.angle_beta   90.00
_cell.angle_gamma   90.00
#
_symmetry.space_group_name_H-M   'P 1'
#
loop_
_entity.id
_entity.type
_entity.pdbx_description
1 polymer ?
#
loop_
_entity_poly.entity_id
_entity_poly.type
_entity_poly.pdbx_seq_one_letter_code
_entity_poly.pdbx_strand_id
1 'polypeptide(L)'
;MLVSPRPEDDKAGYIDHRVSALPLVTALESLGELAELTVLSPPTLKAFEKELNRAQEKGTPYHVVHFDGHGVFRKDLGLGGLCFEDTQDHEKLEKRRSFIVYADELAKVIRNHRIPLFFLEACQTAKAEEDPTASVAARLLDVGVASVVAMSHSVLVETARRFVQGFYRELAVGARVGKAMLEGQRELKADSFRLNIFGAGRLELQDWFVPVLYQEKEDLQLLTSVPSREIEAIDREKQERRFGKLPPVPEHHFIGRSRELLKLERLLAQKSYAVLCGQGGEGKTTLAAELARWLIRTGRFLRAVFVCMEDVYDVRTVVDRMGQQLVPNYSVAQYSAAELMNKALQ
;
A
#
# COMPACT_ATOMS: atom_id res chain seq x y z
N MET A 1 -3.34 1.24 -8.71
CA MET A 1 -2.34 0.22 -8.33
C MET A 1 -1.29 0.83 -7.42
N LEU A 2 -0.97 0.17 -6.31
CA LEU A 2 0.15 0.49 -5.43
C LEU A 2 1.32 -0.45 -5.73
N VAL A 3 2.48 0.12 -6.04
CA VAL A 3 3.75 -0.57 -6.27
C VAL A 3 4.66 -0.22 -5.11
N SER A 4 4.80 -1.13 -4.14
CA SER A 4 5.54 -0.88 -2.90
C SER A 4 6.71 -1.88 -2.74
N PRO A 5 7.77 -1.79 -3.56
CA PRO A 5 8.94 -2.66 -3.46
C PRO A 5 9.71 -2.41 -2.16
N ARG A 6 10.14 -3.49 -1.50
CA ARG A 6 10.95 -3.43 -0.27
C ARG A 6 12.21 -4.28 -0.40
N PRO A 7 13.10 -3.93 -1.36
CA PRO A 7 14.44 -4.49 -1.35
C PRO A 7 15.15 -4.06 -0.08
N GLU A 8 16.05 -4.91 0.39
CA GLU A 8 16.90 -4.65 1.54
C GLU A 8 18.29 -5.20 1.24
N ASP A 9 19.16 -4.31 0.78
CA ASP A 9 20.57 -4.54 0.42
C ASP A 9 21.38 -3.26 0.67
N ASP A 10 22.66 -3.25 0.28
CA ASP A 10 23.56 -2.11 0.51
C ASP A 10 23.10 -0.81 -0.19
N LYS A 11 22.19 -0.90 -1.17
CA LYS A 11 21.67 0.23 -1.93
C LYS A 11 20.34 0.72 -1.39
N ALA A 12 19.54 -0.13 -0.74
CA ALA A 12 18.20 0.20 -0.27
C ALA A 12 17.98 -0.25 1.18
N GLY A 13 17.76 0.72 2.07
CA GLY A 13 17.39 0.46 3.46
C GLY A 13 15.92 0.06 3.62
N TYR A 14 15.56 -0.61 4.70
CA TYR A 14 14.17 -0.92 4.96
C TYR A 14 13.35 0.34 5.30
N ILE A 15 12.18 0.46 4.68
CA ILE A 15 11.14 1.46 5.00
C ILE A 15 9.86 0.67 5.31
N ASP A 16 9.12 1.06 6.35
CA ASP A 16 7.82 0.44 6.65
C ASP A 16 6.86 0.68 5.48
N HIS A 17 6.43 -0.41 4.84
CA HIS A 17 5.63 -0.40 3.62
C HIS A 17 4.19 0.06 3.80
N ARG A 18 3.77 0.28 5.04
CA ARG A 18 2.41 0.72 5.35
C ARG A 18 2.32 2.19 5.66
N VAL A 19 3.43 2.86 5.98
CA VAL A 19 3.38 4.23 6.51
C VAL A 19 2.67 5.18 5.53
N SER A 20 3.11 5.23 4.28
CA SER A 20 2.48 6.07 3.26
C SER A 20 1.30 5.40 2.54
N ALA A 21 1.27 4.07 2.53
CA ALA A 21 0.15 3.33 1.95
C ALA A 21 -1.13 3.43 2.79
N LEU A 22 -1.05 3.53 4.12
CA LEU A 22 -2.21 3.61 5.03
C LEU A 22 -3.10 4.84 4.77
N PRO A 23 -2.55 6.07 4.63
CA PRO A 23 -3.37 7.22 4.25
C PRO A 23 -4.07 7.04 2.91
N LEU A 24 -3.39 6.50 1.90
CA LEU A 24 -3.97 6.17 0.60
C LEU A 24 -5.13 5.18 0.74
N VAL A 25 -4.90 4.07 1.45
CA VAL A 25 -5.93 3.03 1.69
C VAL A 25 -7.14 3.62 2.40
N THR A 26 -6.90 4.45 3.42
CA THR A 26 -7.97 5.11 4.19
C THR A 26 -8.80 6.04 3.31
N ALA A 27 -8.17 6.79 2.41
CA ALA A 27 -8.89 7.64 1.46
C ALA A 27 -9.72 6.81 0.47
N LEU A 28 -9.17 5.72 -0.07
CA LEU A 28 -9.90 4.83 -0.99
C LEU A 28 -11.08 4.12 -0.31
N GLU A 29 -10.96 3.78 0.98
CA GLU A 29 -12.07 3.17 1.74
C GLU A 29 -13.31 4.06 1.78
N SER A 30 -13.14 5.39 1.74
CA SER A 30 -14.25 6.34 1.68
C SER A 30 -14.99 6.34 0.34
N LEU A 31 -14.36 5.84 -0.73
CA LEU A 31 -14.96 5.73 -2.05
C LEU A 31 -15.80 4.46 -2.24
N GLY A 32 -15.70 3.51 -1.31
CA GLY A 32 -16.44 2.26 -1.36
C GLY A 32 -16.19 1.50 -2.68
N GLU A 33 -17.28 1.16 -3.37
CA GLU A 33 -17.23 0.41 -4.65
C GLU A 33 -16.76 1.26 -5.85
N LEU A 34 -16.58 2.58 -5.69
CA LEU A 34 -16.11 3.46 -6.77
C LEU A 34 -14.60 3.40 -7.01
N ALA A 35 -13.84 2.75 -6.14
CA ALA A 35 -12.40 2.59 -6.29
C ALA A 35 -11.93 1.17 -5.97
N GLU A 36 -10.98 0.68 -6.76
CA GLU A 36 -10.31 -0.60 -6.53
C GLU A 36 -8.82 -0.38 -6.27
N LEU A 37 -8.31 -1.03 -5.23
CA LEU A 37 -6.89 -1.04 -4.90
C LEU A 37 -6.29 -2.41 -5.23
N THR A 38 -5.35 -2.41 -6.17
CA THR A 38 -4.42 -3.52 -6.38
C THR A 38 -3.07 -3.17 -5.76
N VAL A 39 -2.61 -3.97 -4.80
CA VAL A 39 -1.22 -3.95 -4.33
C VAL A 39 -0.40 -4.95 -5.14
N LEU A 40 0.61 -4.46 -5.86
CA LEU A 40 1.44 -5.31 -6.71
C LEU A 40 2.26 -6.28 -5.86
N SER A 41 2.09 -7.58 -6.10
CA SER A 41 2.85 -8.63 -5.42
C SER A 41 3.17 -9.78 -6.38
N PRO A 42 4.45 -10.13 -6.62
CA PRO A 42 5.64 -9.45 -6.09
C PRO A 42 5.89 -8.11 -6.80
N PRO A 43 6.48 -7.10 -6.12
CA PRO A 43 6.72 -5.77 -6.68
C PRO A 43 7.99 -5.74 -7.56
N THR A 44 7.96 -6.52 -8.64
CA THR A 44 9.02 -6.62 -9.67
C THR A 44 8.58 -5.91 -10.94
N LEU A 45 9.53 -5.46 -11.77
CA LEU A 45 9.21 -4.82 -13.06
C LEU A 45 8.39 -5.75 -13.97
N LYS A 46 8.75 -7.04 -14.02
CA LYS A 46 8.03 -8.04 -14.82
C LYS A 46 6.59 -8.23 -14.36
N ALA A 47 6.34 -8.22 -13.05
CA ALA A 47 4.98 -8.31 -12.51
C ALA A 47 4.18 -7.03 -12.79
N PHE A 48 4.83 -5.86 -12.69
CA PHE A 48 4.23 -4.57 -13.02
C PHE A 48 3.76 -4.51 -14.47
N GLU A 49 4.62 -4.86 -15.43
CA GLU A 49 4.27 -4.92 -16.86
C GLU A 49 3.14 -5.92 -17.12
N LYS A 50 3.23 -7.13 -16.56
CA LYS A 50 2.18 -8.16 -16.70
C LYS A 50 0.83 -7.67 -16.17
N GLU A 51 0.84 -6.97 -15.04
CA GLU A 51 -0.37 -6.46 -14.41
C GLU A 51 -1.02 -5.33 -15.21
N LEU A 52 -0.23 -4.41 -15.75
CA LEU A 52 -0.73 -3.36 -16.64
C LEU A 52 -1.34 -3.94 -17.92
N ASN A 53 -0.66 -4.92 -18.54
CA ASN A 53 -1.19 -5.64 -19.72
C ASN A 53 -2.51 -6.35 -19.39
N ARG A 54 -2.57 -7.10 -18.28
CA ARG A 54 -3.79 -7.77 -17.81
C ARG A 54 -4.95 -6.78 -17.63
N ALA A 55 -4.69 -5.64 -16.98
CA ALA A 55 -5.69 -4.62 -16.71
C ALA A 55 -6.23 -3.99 -18.01
N GLN A 56 -5.35 -3.72 -18.98
CA GLN A 56 -5.73 -3.21 -20.28
C GLN A 56 -6.53 -4.23 -21.11
N GLU A 57 -6.10 -5.49 -21.15
CA GLU A 57 -6.81 -6.57 -21.84
C GLU A 57 -8.21 -6.81 -21.27
N LYS A 58 -8.39 -6.63 -19.95
CA LYS A 58 -9.70 -6.72 -19.29
C LYS A 58 -10.58 -5.47 -19.46
N GLY A 59 -10.08 -4.40 -20.08
CA GLY A 59 -10.80 -3.14 -20.21
C GLY A 59 -10.93 -2.36 -18.90
N THR A 60 -10.09 -2.65 -17.90
CA THR A 60 -10.07 -1.99 -16.59
C THR A 60 -8.69 -1.36 -16.33
N PRO A 61 -8.24 -0.38 -17.16
CA PRO A 61 -6.92 0.23 -17.01
C PRO A 61 -6.81 1.00 -15.68
N TYR A 62 -5.58 1.15 -15.19
CA TYR A 62 -5.34 1.89 -13.96
C TYR A 62 -5.37 3.40 -14.16
N HIS A 63 -6.17 4.08 -13.35
CA HIS A 63 -6.21 5.55 -13.29
C HIS A 63 -5.04 6.15 -12.49
N VAL A 64 -4.53 5.40 -11.52
CA VAL A 64 -3.42 5.82 -10.66
C VAL A 64 -2.43 4.68 -10.51
N VAL A 65 -1.15 4.97 -10.74
CA VAL A 65 -0.04 4.14 -10.26
C VAL A 65 0.71 4.91 -9.20
N HIS A 66 0.70 4.39 -7.97
CA HIS A 66 1.46 4.91 -6.86
C HIS A 66 2.70 4.04 -6.67
N PHE A 67 3.88 4.57 -6.93
CA PHE A 67 5.16 3.93 -6.60
C PHE A 67 5.65 4.46 -5.25
N ASP A 68 5.80 3.57 -4.29
CA ASP A 68 6.27 3.86 -2.93
C ASP A 68 7.53 3.02 -2.69
N GLY A 69 8.71 3.63 -2.68
CA GLY A 69 9.96 2.90 -2.54
C GLY A 69 11.22 3.76 -2.60
N HIS A 70 12.30 3.18 -3.11
CA HIS A 70 13.60 3.86 -3.23
C HIS A 70 13.87 4.36 -4.64
N GLY A 71 14.52 5.51 -4.71
CA GLY A 71 15.07 6.10 -5.93
C GLY A 71 16.59 6.12 -5.91
N VAL A 72 17.19 6.05 -7.10
CA VAL A 72 18.63 6.21 -7.33
C VAL A 72 18.86 7.20 -8.44
N PHE A 73 19.97 7.94 -8.38
CA PHE A 73 20.38 8.86 -9.44
C PHE A 73 21.78 8.52 -9.93
N ARG A 74 21.94 8.41 -11.25
CA ARG A 74 23.23 8.29 -11.91
C ARG A 74 23.67 9.63 -12.47
N LYS A 75 24.52 10.35 -11.72
CA LYS A 75 25.08 11.65 -12.13
C LYS A 75 25.79 11.59 -13.47
N ASP A 76 26.48 10.48 -13.76
CA ASP A 76 27.26 10.30 -14.99
C ASP A 76 26.41 10.19 -16.26
N LEU A 77 25.13 9.82 -16.12
CA LEU A 77 24.18 9.73 -17.24
C LEU A 77 23.01 10.72 -17.13
N GLY A 78 22.88 11.45 -16.02
CA GLY A 78 21.70 12.26 -15.72
C GLY A 78 20.40 11.45 -15.59
N LEU A 79 20.51 10.15 -15.22
CA LEU A 79 19.38 9.23 -15.22
C LEU A 79 18.93 8.87 -13.81
N GLY A 80 17.67 9.18 -13.51
CA GLY A 80 16.94 8.64 -12.36
C GLY A 80 16.46 7.22 -12.60
N GLY A 81 16.42 6.45 -11.51
CA GLY A 81 15.89 5.10 -11.50
C GLY A 81 15.14 4.80 -10.21
N LEU A 82 14.27 3.80 -10.29
CA LEU A 82 13.45 3.29 -9.20
C LEU A 82 13.90 1.88 -8.82
N CYS A 83 13.93 1.59 -7.53
CA CYS A 83 14.31 0.26 -7.04
C CYS A 83 13.08 -0.66 -6.95
N PHE A 84 13.01 -1.64 -7.84
CA PHE A 84 12.11 -2.79 -7.73
C PHE A 84 12.78 -3.93 -6.97
N GLU A 85 12.04 -4.99 -6.65
CA GLU A 85 12.63 -6.23 -6.17
C GLU A 85 13.17 -7.09 -7.32
N ASP A 86 14.29 -7.76 -7.09
CA ASP A 86 14.86 -8.73 -8.03
C ASP A 86 13.97 -9.98 -8.14
N THR A 87 13.64 -10.37 -9.37
CA THR A 87 12.81 -11.55 -9.68
C THR A 87 13.38 -12.87 -9.15
N GLN A 88 14.70 -12.97 -9.01
CA GLN A 88 15.37 -14.17 -8.48
C GLN A 88 15.14 -14.35 -6.98
N ASP A 89 14.74 -13.30 -6.26
CA ASP A 89 14.58 -13.31 -4.82
C ASP A 89 13.12 -13.52 -4.38
N HIS A 90 12.24 -13.94 -5.30
CA HIS A 90 10.80 -14.08 -5.04
C HIS A 90 10.45 -15.10 -3.93
N GLU A 91 11.29 -16.11 -3.71
CA GLU A 91 11.14 -17.09 -2.62
C GLU A 91 11.62 -16.54 -1.26
N LYS A 92 12.56 -15.59 -1.25
CA LYS A 92 13.08 -15.00 -0.01
C LYS A 92 11.98 -14.19 0.67
N LEU A 93 11.88 -14.29 1.99
CA LEU A 93 10.93 -13.49 2.77
C LEU A 93 11.53 -12.15 3.24
N GLU A 94 12.85 -12.06 3.28
CA GLU A 94 13.63 -10.94 3.81
C GLU A 94 14.85 -10.70 2.93
N LYS A 95 15.48 -9.52 3.03
CA LYS A 95 16.75 -9.20 2.33
C LYS A 95 16.74 -9.52 0.83
N ARG A 96 15.65 -9.13 0.15
CA ARG A 96 15.54 -9.22 -1.31
C ARG A 96 16.43 -8.14 -1.95
N ARG A 97 17.14 -8.49 -3.02
CA ARG A 97 17.98 -7.54 -3.76
C ARG A 97 17.14 -6.50 -4.49
N SER A 98 17.72 -5.32 -4.63
CA SER A 98 17.21 -4.24 -5.47
C SER A 98 17.51 -4.51 -6.95
N PHE A 99 16.52 -4.25 -7.79
CA PHE A 99 16.64 -4.17 -9.24
C PHE A 99 16.35 -2.74 -9.66
N ILE A 100 17.36 -2.02 -10.16
CA ILE A 100 17.22 -0.62 -10.55
C ILE A 100 16.62 -0.56 -11.95
N VAL A 101 15.49 0.13 -12.07
CA VAL A 101 14.80 0.41 -13.33
C VAL A 101 14.96 1.89 -13.65
N TYR A 102 15.62 2.22 -14.75
CA TYR A 102 15.81 3.60 -15.18
C TYR A 102 14.58 4.15 -15.92
N ALA A 103 14.48 5.47 -15.97
CA ALA A 103 13.37 6.20 -16.60
C ALA A 103 12.96 5.64 -17.98
N ASP A 104 13.91 5.37 -18.87
CA ASP A 104 13.61 4.85 -20.21
C ASP A 104 13.03 3.44 -20.23
N GLU A 105 13.47 2.57 -19.33
CA GLU A 105 12.95 1.20 -19.22
C GLU A 105 11.53 1.23 -18.65
N LEU A 106 11.31 2.02 -17.61
CA LEU A 106 9.99 2.24 -17.03
C LEU A 106 9.02 2.83 -18.06
N ALA A 107 9.48 3.81 -18.84
CA ALA A 107 8.67 4.47 -19.85
C ALA A 107 8.27 3.54 -21.01
N LYS A 108 9.12 2.56 -21.37
CA LYS A 108 8.75 1.51 -22.34
C LYS A 108 7.58 0.67 -21.85
N VAL A 109 7.58 0.32 -20.57
CA VAL A 109 6.49 -0.44 -19.95
C VAL A 109 5.20 0.40 -19.92
N ILE A 110 5.28 1.70 -19.64
CA ILE A 110 4.10 2.54 -19.41
C ILE A 110 3.43 3.06 -20.69
N ARG A 111 4.19 3.29 -21.77
CA ARG A 111 3.77 4.05 -22.98
C ARG A 111 2.40 3.68 -23.55
N ASN A 112 1.96 2.43 -23.42
CA ASN A 112 0.73 1.95 -24.05
C ASN A 112 -0.49 1.91 -23.10
N HIS A 113 -0.34 2.30 -21.83
CA HIS A 113 -1.37 2.16 -20.81
C HIS A 113 -2.11 3.46 -20.48
N ARG A 114 -1.64 4.62 -20.97
CA ARG A 114 -2.26 5.96 -20.77
C ARG A 114 -2.65 6.23 -19.31
N ILE A 115 -1.69 6.07 -18.40
CA ILE A 115 -1.94 6.27 -16.97
C ILE A 115 -2.20 7.77 -16.71
N PRO A 116 -3.37 8.16 -16.19
CA PRO A 116 -3.68 9.56 -15.89
C PRO A 116 -2.78 10.17 -14.81
N LEU A 117 -2.56 9.46 -13.70
CA LEU A 117 -1.73 9.91 -12.60
C LEU A 117 -0.68 8.87 -12.21
N PHE A 118 0.59 9.28 -12.24
CA PHE A 118 1.68 8.53 -11.66
C PHE A 118 2.21 9.26 -10.42
N PHE A 119 2.20 8.61 -9.26
CA PHE A 119 2.67 9.17 -8.01
C PHE A 119 4.01 8.52 -7.64
N LEU A 120 5.10 9.28 -7.71
CA LEU A 120 6.47 8.86 -7.41
C LEU A 120 6.84 9.24 -5.98
N GLU A 121 6.52 8.36 -5.04
CA GLU A 121 7.04 8.41 -3.68
C GLU A 121 8.34 7.59 -3.59
N ALA A 122 9.38 8.09 -4.26
CA ALA A 122 10.69 7.46 -4.26
C ALA A 122 11.73 8.39 -3.61
N CYS A 123 12.25 8.00 -2.45
CA CYS A 123 13.26 8.78 -1.74
C CYS A 123 14.68 8.44 -2.22
N GLN A 124 15.57 9.43 -2.26
CA GLN A 124 16.96 9.22 -2.64
C GLN A 124 17.71 8.37 -1.60
N THR A 125 18.59 7.50 -2.09
CA THR A 125 19.54 6.76 -1.27
C THR A 125 20.76 7.65 -0.95
N ALA A 126 20.63 8.53 0.04
CA ALA A 126 21.66 9.29 0.79
C ALA A 126 22.84 10.01 0.06
N LYS A 127 23.02 9.95 -1.28
CA LYS A 127 24.27 10.38 -1.95
C LYS A 127 24.13 11.20 -3.24
N ALA A 128 22.93 11.65 -3.64
CA ALA A 128 22.77 12.47 -4.84
C ALA A 128 22.49 13.94 -4.51
N GLU A 129 23.14 14.86 -5.23
CA GLU A 129 22.91 16.31 -5.13
C GLU A 129 21.82 16.80 -6.13
N GLU A 130 21.36 15.92 -7.03
CA GLU A 130 20.36 16.20 -8.08
C GLU A 130 19.17 15.22 -7.98
N ASP A 131 17.99 15.65 -8.44
CA ASP A 131 16.72 14.94 -8.26
C ASP A 131 16.50 13.79 -9.28
N PRO A 132 16.54 12.51 -8.87
CA PRO A 132 16.23 11.40 -9.77
C PRO A 132 14.76 11.39 -10.23
N THR A 133 13.84 11.83 -9.39
CA THR A 133 12.41 11.73 -9.68
C THR A 133 11.97 12.76 -10.72
N ALA A 134 12.62 13.92 -10.81
CA ALA A 134 12.42 14.87 -11.91
C ALA A 134 12.71 14.24 -13.28
N SER A 135 13.83 13.52 -13.43
CA SER A 135 14.18 12.88 -14.71
C SER A 135 13.21 11.76 -15.08
N VAL A 136 12.75 10.98 -14.09
CA VAL A 136 11.71 9.96 -14.29
C VAL A 136 10.39 10.63 -14.65
N ALA A 137 9.98 11.68 -13.94
CA ALA A 137 8.73 12.38 -14.17
C ALA A 137 8.66 13.02 -15.57
N ALA A 138 9.71 13.72 -15.98
CA ALA A 138 9.82 14.26 -17.34
C ALA A 138 9.67 13.15 -18.38
N ARG A 139 10.33 12.01 -18.17
CA ARG A 139 10.25 10.90 -19.11
C ARG A 139 8.88 10.22 -19.15
N LEU A 140 8.17 10.16 -18.02
CA LEU A 140 6.81 9.65 -17.94
C LEU A 140 5.82 10.57 -18.67
N LEU A 141 5.98 11.89 -18.55
CA LEU A 141 5.21 12.84 -19.35
C LEU A 141 5.44 12.62 -20.85
N ASP A 142 6.68 12.46 -21.30
CA ASP A 142 7.02 12.23 -22.71
C ASP A 142 6.33 11.00 -23.33
N VAL A 143 5.99 10.00 -22.51
CA VAL A 143 5.32 8.77 -22.96
C VAL A 143 3.82 8.75 -22.68
N GLY A 144 3.23 9.89 -22.31
CA GLY A 144 1.78 10.08 -22.24
C GLY A 144 1.16 9.82 -20.88
N VAL A 145 1.93 9.92 -19.78
CA VAL A 145 1.34 10.12 -18.45
C VAL A 145 0.91 11.57 -18.34
N ALA A 146 -0.35 11.83 -17.97
CA ALA A 146 -0.88 13.19 -17.97
C ALA A 146 -0.44 14.03 -16.76
N SER A 147 -0.27 13.38 -15.60
CA SER A 147 0.18 14.02 -14.36
C SER A 147 1.13 13.11 -13.60
N VAL A 148 2.26 13.66 -13.17
CA VAL A 148 3.27 12.99 -12.35
C VAL A 148 3.53 13.79 -11.09
N VAL A 149 3.22 13.22 -9.94
CA VAL A 149 3.66 13.75 -8.64
C VAL A 149 5.02 13.14 -8.33
N ALA A 150 5.97 13.95 -7.90
CA ALA A 150 7.34 13.53 -7.60
C ALA A 150 7.92 14.30 -6.41
N MET A 151 9.08 13.89 -5.91
CA MET A 151 9.73 14.47 -4.73
C MET A 151 11.07 15.09 -5.13
N SER A 152 11.15 16.42 -5.12
CA SER A 152 12.34 17.16 -5.59
C SER A 152 13.61 16.92 -4.76
N HIS A 153 13.46 16.45 -3.53
CA HIS A 153 14.53 16.25 -2.57
C HIS A 153 14.30 14.96 -1.78
N SER A 154 15.34 14.53 -1.05
CA SER A 154 15.18 13.51 -0.01
C SER A 154 14.09 13.95 0.98
N VAL A 155 13.06 13.12 1.13
CA VAL A 155 11.90 13.42 1.97
C VAL A 155 11.88 12.47 3.17
N LEU A 156 11.55 13.00 4.35
CA LEU A 156 11.32 12.15 5.51
C LEU A 156 10.05 11.34 5.31
N VAL A 157 10.04 10.10 5.82
CA VAL A 157 8.87 9.23 5.77
C VAL A 157 7.62 9.92 6.33
N GLU A 158 7.76 10.68 7.43
CA GLU A 158 6.64 11.42 8.02
C GLU A 158 6.12 12.56 7.11
N THR A 159 7.01 13.25 6.40
CA THR A 159 6.64 14.28 5.43
C THR A 159 5.85 13.67 4.29
N ALA A 160 6.34 12.56 3.72
CA ALA A 160 5.66 11.86 2.64
C ALA A 160 4.28 11.35 3.10
N ARG A 161 4.20 10.74 4.29
CA ARG A 161 2.94 10.29 4.91
C ARG A 161 1.90 11.41 5.00
N ARG A 162 2.26 12.58 5.53
CA ARG A 162 1.36 13.73 5.68
C ARG A 162 0.92 14.28 4.33
N PHE A 163 1.84 14.38 3.38
CA PHE A 163 1.52 14.83 2.03
C PHE A 163 0.55 13.87 1.33
N VAL A 164 0.83 12.56 1.37
CA VAL A 164 -0.05 11.52 0.79
C VAL A 164 -1.43 11.55 1.46
N GLN A 165 -1.49 11.77 2.77
CA GLN A 165 -2.75 11.93 3.51
C GLN A 165 -3.57 13.10 2.97
N GLY A 166 -3.00 14.30 2.87
CA GLY A 166 -3.70 15.47 2.34
C GLY A 166 -4.09 15.31 0.87
N PHE A 167 -3.17 14.80 0.05
CA PHE A 167 -3.35 14.60 -1.38
C PHE A 167 -4.49 13.62 -1.70
N TYR A 168 -4.45 12.41 -1.14
CA TYR A 168 -5.49 11.41 -1.42
C TYR A 168 -6.83 11.74 -0.75
N ARG A 169 -6.84 12.45 0.38
CA ARG A 169 -8.07 12.97 0.99
C ARG A 169 -8.81 13.92 0.03
N GLU A 170 -8.10 14.84 -0.62
CA GLU A 170 -8.71 15.72 -1.62
C GLU A 170 -9.13 14.99 -2.88
N LEU A 171 -8.32 14.06 -3.39
CA LEU A 171 -8.72 13.26 -4.55
C LEU A 171 -10.00 12.47 -4.26
N ALA A 172 -10.12 11.86 -3.07
CA ALA A 172 -11.29 11.07 -2.68
C ALA A 172 -12.60 11.89 -2.62
N VAL A 173 -12.52 13.22 -2.45
CA VAL A 173 -13.69 14.11 -2.56
C VAL A 173 -13.89 14.70 -3.95
N GLY A 174 -13.24 14.12 -4.97
CA GLY A 174 -13.39 14.50 -6.37
C GLY A 174 -12.60 15.75 -6.76
N ALA A 175 -11.59 16.16 -5.99
CA ALA A 175 -10.74 17.28 -6.39
C ALA A 175 -9.92 16.97 -7.65
N ARG A 176 -9.54 18.04 -8.36
CA ARG A 176 -8.51 17.96 -9.41
C ARG A 176 -7.13 17.68 -8.82
N VAL A 177 -6.24 17.10 -9.62
CA VAL A 177 -4.87 16.73 -9.20
C VAL A 177 -4.10 17.95 -8.69
N GLY A 178 -4.17 19.09 -9.39
CA GLY A 178 -3.51 20.33 -8.99
C GLY A 178 -4.04 20.89 -7.66
N LYS A 179 -5.34 20.77 -7.39
CA LYS A 179 -5.91 21.14 -6.08
C LYS A 179 -5.42 20.20 -4.98
N ALA A 180 -5.46 18.89 -5.21
CA ALA A 180 -4.98 17.89 -4.26
C ALA A 180 -3.51 18.10 -3.90
N MET A 181 -2.69 18.46 -4.90
CA MET A 181 -1.30 18.84 -4.72
C MET A 181 -1.15 20.01 -3.73
N LEU A 182 -1.87 21.11 -3.97
CA LEU A 182 -1.79 22.31 -3.15
C LEU A 182 -2.25 22.06 -1.71
N GLU A 183 -3.30 21.27 -1.49
CA GLU A 183 -3.75 20.94 -0.13
C GLU A 183 -2.75 20.06 0.63
N GLY A 184 -2.13 19.09 -0.04
CA GLY A 184 -1.04 18.32 0.55
C GLY A 184 0.13 19.23 0.98
N GLN A 185 0.52 20.19 0.14
CA GLN A 185 1.56 21.17 0.48
C GLN A 185 1.12 22.13 1.60
N ARG A 186 -0.16 22.56 1.62
CA ARG A 186 -0.71 23.40 2.69
C ARG A 186 -0.68 22.68 4.04
N GLU A 187 -0.99 21.39 4.09
CA GLU A 187 -0.92 20.59 5.31
C GLU A 187 0.51 20.54 5.87
N LEU A 188 1.51 20.34 5.00
CA LEU A 188 2.93 20.40 5.38
C LEU A 188 3.37 21.78 5.86
N LYS A 189 2.85 22.85 5.25
CA LYS A 189 3.19 24.24 5.60
C LYS A 189 2.55 24.66 6.92
N ALA A 190 1.35 24.17 7.22
CA ALA A 190 0.59 24.55 8.40
C ALA A 190 1.20 23.99 9.69
N ASP A 191 1.86 22.83 9.63
CA ASP A 191 2.57 22.25 10.76
C ASP A 191 3.97 21.79 10.32
N SER A 192 5.00 22.45 10.85
CA SER A 192 6.40 22.13 10.55
C SER A 192 6.96 20.97 11.37
N PHE A 193 6.29 20.54 12.44
CA PHE A 193 6.77 19.44 13.29
C PHE A 193 6.76 18.11 12.54
N ARG A 194 7.86 17.34 12.63
CA ARG A 194 7.97 16.02 12.00
C ARG A 194 8.12 14.91 13.03
N LEU A 195 9.15 14.97 13.85
CA LEU A 195 9.37 13.95 14.89
C LEU A 195 10.22 14.50 16.03
N ASN A 196 10.26 13.76 17.14
CA ASN A 196 11.22 14.00 18.20
C ASN A 196 12.50 13.20 17.91
N ILE A 197 13.64 13.89 17.90
CA ILE A 197 14.97 13.29 17.84
C ILE A 197 15.51 13.18 19.26
N PHE A 198 15.86 11.97 19.68
CA PHE A 198 16.43 11.73 21.00
C PHE A 198 17.69 12.59 21.22
N GLY A 199 17.71 13.39 22.28
CA GLY A 199 18.81 14.31 22.60
C GLY A 199 18.84 15.62 21.80
N ALA A 200 18.07 15.76 20.72
CA ALA A 200 18.00 16.98 19.92
C ALA A 200 16.62 17.68 19.93
N GLY A 201 15.61 17.07 20.55
CA GLY A 201 14.29 17.67 20.74
C GLY A 201 13.39 17.55 19.51
N ARG A 202 12.58 18.57 19.25
CA ARG A 202 11.61 18.59 18.15
C ARG A 202 12.31 18.90 16.83
N LEU A 203 12.14 18.04 15.82
CA LEU A 203 12.53 18.34 14.45
C LEU A 203 11.39 19.08 13.75
N GLU A 204 11.67 20.30 13.33
CA GLU A 204 10.77 21.16 12.56
C GLU A 204 11.36 21.40 11.16
N LEU A 205 10.58 21.14 10.11
CA LEU A 205 11.00 21.27 8.71
C LEU A 205 10.03 22.14 7.91
N GLN A 206 10.60 22.96 7.03
CA GLN A 206 9.88 23.66 5.97
C GLN A 206 10.03 22.87 4.67
N ASP A 207 9.35 21.74 4.55
CA ASP A 207 9.49 20.78 3.44
C ASP A 207 8.24 20.73 2.53
N TRP A 208 7.32 21.69 2.69
CA TRP A 208 6.10 21.80 1.89
C TRP A 208 6.38 21.96 0.39
N PHE A 209 7.56 22.43 0.01
CA PHE A 209 7.98 22.59 -1.39
C PHE A 209 8.58 21.32 -2.00
N VAL A 210 8.85 20.29 -1.19
CA VAL A 210 9.50 19.06 -1.66
C VAL A 210 8.64 18.30 -2.67
N PRO A 211 7.34 18.06 -2.42
CA PRO A 211 6.47 17.48 -3.43
C PRO A 211 6.30 18.46 -4.60
N VAL A 212 6.45 17.96 -5.82
CA VAL A 212 6.29 18.71 -7.08
C VAL A 212 5.33 17.97 -8.01
N LEU A 213 4.50 18.73 -8.73
CA LEU A 213 3.60 18.21 -9.77
C LEU A 213 4.13 18.61 -11.14
N TYR A 214 4.42 17.61 -11.96
CA TYR A 214 4.67 17.74 -13.38
C TYR A 214 3.39 17.34 -14.12
N GLN A 215 2.86 18.20 -14.97
CA GLN A 215 1.59 17.94 -15.65
C GLN A 215 1.60 18.54 -17.05
N GLU A 216 0.79 17.93 -17.92
CA GLU A 216 0.41 18.57 -19.18
C GLU A 216 -0.47 19.81 -18.91
N LYS A 217 -0.96 20.47 -19.97
CA LYS A 217 -1.70 21.72 -19.85
C LYS A 217 -3.01 21.59 -19.06
N GLU A 218 -3.64 20.42 -19.06
CA GLU A 218 -4.93 20.18 -18.41
C GLU A 218 -4.78 19.60 -17.01
N ASP A 219 -5.43 20.24 -16.03
CA ASP A 219 -5.53 19.72 -14.65
C ASP A 219 -6.70 18.72 -14.55
N LEU A 220 -6.34 17.44 -14.45
CA LEU A 220 -7.28 16.32 -14.50
C LEU A 220 -8.12 16.21 -13.22
N GLN A 221 -9.40 15.89 -13.40
CA GLN A 221 -10.28 15.42 -12.34
C GLN A 221 -10.46 13.90 -12.50
N LEU A 222 -9.81 13.12 -11.66
CA LEU A 222 -9.81 11.65 -11.78
C LEU A 222 -11.15 11.03 -11.36
N LEU A 223 -11.82 11.63 -10.39
CA LEU A 223 -13.08 11.17 -9.83
C LEU A 223 -14.16 12.23 -10.09
N THR A 224 -15.09 11.89 -10.97
CA THR A 224 -16.22 12.76 -11.36
C THR A 224 -17.49 12.47 -10.56
N SER A 225 -17.52 11.34 -9.86
CA SER A 225 -18.55 10.95 -8.90
C SER A 225 -17.91 10.60 -7.56
N VAL A 226 -18.61 10.94 -6.49
CA VAL A 226 -18.25 10.60 -5.11
C VAL A 226 -19.49 10.01 -4.43
N PRO A 227 -19.32 9.08 -3.48
CA PRO A 227 -20.46 8.48 -2.81
C PRO A 227 -21.20 9.52 -1.96
N SER A 228 -22.50 9.32 -1.78
CA SER A 228 -23.25 10.11 -0.79
C SER A 228 -22.88 9.67 0.62
N ARG A 229 -23.10 10.53 1.62
CA ARG A 229 -22.86 10.17 3.04
C ARG A 229 -23.62 8.92 3.50
N GLU A 230 -24.79 8.66 2.92
CA GLU A 230 -25.58 7.46 3.20
C GLU A 230 -24.91 6.20 2.65
N ILE A 231 -24.40 6.27 1.41
CA ILE A 231 -23.64 5.16 0.80
C ILE A 231 -22.34 4.92 1.56
N GLU A 232 -21.61 5.98 1.94
CA GLU A 232 -20.41 5.88 2.77
C GLU A 232 -20.65 5.15 4.09
N ALA A 233 -21.78 5.43 4.77
CA ALA A 233 -22.14 4.78 6.02
C ALA A 233 -22.43 3.28 5.83
N ILE A 234 -23.15 2.93 4.76
CA ILE A 234 -23.45 1.54 4.40
C ILE A 234 -22.14 0.78 4.09
N ASP A 235 -21.26 1.37 3.29
CA ASP A 235 -20.00 0.73 2.90
C ASP A 235 -19.05 0.58 4.08
N ARG A 236 -19.04 1.53 5.03
CA ARG A 236 -18.31 1.38 6.30
C ARG A 236 -18.82 0.20 7.11
N GLU A 237 -20.13 0.05 7.25
CA GLU A 237 -20.71 -1.10 7.97
C GLU A 237 -20.37 -2.43 7.28
N LYS A 238 -20.44 -2.48 5.94
CA LYS A 238 -19.99 -3.65 5.17
C LYS A 238 -18.51 -3.95 5.41
N GLN A 239 -17.65 -2.92 5.43
CA GLN A 239 -16.22 -3.07 5.70
C GLN A 239 -15.95 -3.60 7.10
N GLU A 240 -16.63 -3.08 8.12
CA GLU A 240 -16.50 -3.55 9.51
C GLU A 240 -16.83 -5.03 9.64
N ARG A 241 -17.90 -5.49 8.97
CA ARG A 241 -18.29 -6.91 8.95
C ARG A 241 -17.23 -7.82 8.31
N ARG A 242 -16.36 -7.31 7.42
CA ARG A 242 -15.29 -8.10 6.80
C ARG A 242 -14.21 -8.51 7.82
N PHE A 243 -14.07 -7.79 8.93
CA PHE A 243 -13.08 -8.10 9.96
C PHE A 243 -13.51 -9.23 10.92
N GLY A 244 -14.75 -9.72 10.82
CA GLY A 244 -15.25 -10.77 11.70
C GLY A 244 -15.11 -10.39 13.18
N LYS A 245 -14.69 -11.36 14.01
CA LYS A 245 -14.46 -11.16 15.45
C LYS A 245 -12.99 -10.87 15.79
N LEU A 246 -12.23 -10.23 14.89
CA LEU A 246 -10.85 -9.83 15.19
C LEU A 246 -10.82 -9.00 16.49
N PRO A 247 -9.84 -9.22 17.40
CA PRO A 247 -9.68 -8.41 18.61
C PRO A 247 -9.57 -6.93 18.24
N PRO A 248 -10.07 -5.96 19.03
CA PRO A 248 -10.07 -4.54 18.66
C PRO A 248 -8.67 -3.99 18.35
N VAL A 249 -8.61 -2.86 17.64
CA VAL A 249 -7.33 -2.17 17.41
C VAL A 249 -6.81 -1.68 18.78
N PRO A 250 -5.51 -1.84 19.09
CA PRO A 250 -4.96 -1.34 20.35
C PRO A 250 -5.16 0.17 20.50
N GLU A 251 -5.43 0.64 21.73
CA GLU A 251 -5.66 2.06 22.03
C GLU A 251 -4.48 2.96 21.60
N HIS A 252 -3.25 2.45 21.72
CA HIS A 252 -2.03 3.16 21.33
C HIS A 252 -1.60 2.90 19.88
N HIS A 253 -2.47 2.32 19.05
CA HIS A 253 -2.17 1.85 17.70
C HIS A 253 -1.11 0.74 17.66
N PHE A 254 -0.99 0.10 16.50
CA PHE A 254 0.05 -0.89 16.26
C PHE A 254 1.36 -0.21 15.87
N ILE A 255 2.41 -0.37 16.68
CA ILE A 255 3.71 0.29 16.48
C ILE A 255 4.81 -0.77 16.30
N GLY A 256 5.67 -0.57 15.30
CA GLY A 256 6.82 -1.42 15.02
C GLY A 256 6.43 -2.72 14.30
N ARG A 257 7.34 -3.69 14.30
CA ARG A 257 7.13 -5.06 13.76
C ARG A 257 6.74 -5.10 12.27
N SER A 258 7.01 -4.03 11.54
CA SER A 258 6.65 -3.89 10.13
C SER A 258 7.40 -4.88 9.24
N ARG A 259 8.64 -5.24 9.63
CA ARG A 259 9.44 -6.29 8.98
C ARG A 259 8.78 -7.65 9.09
N GLU A 260 8.30 -8.00 10.29
CA GLU A 260 7.58 -9.23 10.54
C GLU A 260 6.24 -9.28 9.79
N LEU A 261 5.52 -8.15 9.71
CA LEU A 261 4.33 -8.06 8.86
C LEU A 261 4.65 -8.33 7.39
N LEU A 262 5.65 -7.65 6.84
CA LEU A 262 6.06 -7.86 5.45
C LEU A 262 6.49 -9.31 5.18
N LYS A 263 7.21 -9.91 6.14
CA LYS A 263 7.62 -11.33 6.09
C LYS A 263 6.40 -12.25 6.00
N LEU A 264 5.38 -12.00 6.82
CA LEU A 264 4.14 -12.79 6.82
C LEU A 264 3.34 -12.59 5.53
N GLU A 265 3.26 -11.36 5.01
CA GLU A 265 2.61 -11.10 3.72
C GLU A 265 3.29 -11.83 2.58
N ARG A 266 4.62 -11.83 2.54
CA ARG A 266 5.41 -12.59 1.56
C ARG A 266 5.21 -14.10 1.73
N LEU A 267 5.16 -14.59 2.97
CA LEU A 267 4.94 -16.01 3.25
C LEU A 267 3.54 -16.44 2.79
N LEU A 268 2.50 -15.68 3.11
CA LEU A 268 1.12 -15.98 2.71
C LEU A 268 0.87 -15.81 1.21
N ALA A 269 1.72 -15.07 0.50
CA ALA A 269 1.71 -15.04 -0.96
C ALA A 269 2.28 -16.33 -1.59
N GLN A 270 3.07 -17.11 -0.85
CA GLN A 270 3.71 -18.35 -1.32
C GLN A 270 3.09 -19.62 -0.72
N LYS A 271 2.50 -19.52 0.46
CA LYS A 271 1.96 -20.62 1.27
C LYS A 271 0.56 -20.25 1.76
N SER A 272 -0.28 -21.25 2.00
CA SER A 272 -1.66 -21.03 2.48
C SER A 272 -1.76 -20.76 3.99
N TYR A 273 -0.66 -20.88 4.74
CA TYR A 273 -0.65 -20.70 6.19
C TYR A 273 0.66 -20.10 6.69
N ALA A 274 0.59 -19.48 7.87
CA ALA A 274 1.73 -18.99 8.63
C ALA A 274 1.52 -19.29 10.11
N VAL A 275 2.60 -19.64 10.83
CA VAL A 275 2.55 -19.91 12.27
C VAL A 275 3.43 -18.90 12.99
N LEU A 276 2.85 -18.25 14.01
CA LEU A 276 3.54 -17.32 14.88
C LEU A 276 3.87 -17.99 16.21
N CYS A 277 5.16 -18.21 16.46
CA CYS A 277 5.66 -18.81 17.70
C CYS A 277 6.37 -17.75 18.56
N GLY A 278 6.27 -17.88 19.88
CA GLY A 278 6.90 -16.98 20.84
C GLY A 278 6.23 -17.02 22.20
N GLN A 279 6.85 -16.41 23.20
CA GLN A 279 6.33 -16.39 24.57
C GLN A 279 5.00 -15.63 24.69
N GLY A 280 4.26 -15.91 25.77
CA GLY A 280 3.03 -15.16 26.09
C GLY A 280 3.33 -13.67 26.25
N GLY A 281 2.43 -12.79 25.81
CA GLY A 281 2.61 -11.33 25.92
C GLY A 281 3.41 -10.66 24.79
N GLU A 282 4.11 -11.42 23.94
CA GLU A 282 4.94 -10.89 22.82
C GLU A 282 4.17 -10.26 21.64
N GLY A 283 2.85 -10.02 21.81
CA GLY A 283 2.02 -9.39 20.77
C GLY A 283 1.72 -10.25 19.54
N LYS A 284 1.83 -11.59 19.61
CA LYS A 284 1.55 -12.50 18.48
C LYS A 284 0.13 -12.34 17.93
N THR A 285 -0.86 -12.36 18.82
CA THR A 285 -2.28 -12.17 18.46
C THR A 285 -2.49 -10.79 17.83
N THR A 286 -1.85 -9.76 18.40
CA THR A 286 -1.91 -8.38 17.88
C THR A 286 -1.32 -8.30 16.47
N LEU A 287 -0.15 -8.91 16.24
CA LEU A 287 0.49 -8.99 14.92
C LEU A 287 -0.38 -9.72 13.90
N ALA A 288 -0.98 -10.85 14.27
CA ALA A 288 -1.87 -11.61 13.39
C ALA A 288 -3.14 -10.81 13.04
N ALA A 289 -3.75 -10.16 14.03
CA ALA A 289 -4.94 -9.34 13.83
C ALA A 289 -4.63 -8.14 12.94
N GLU A 290 -3.47 -7.50 13.14
CA GLU A 290 -3.02 -6.38 12.33
C GLU A 290 -2.74 -6.79 10.87
N LEU A 291 -2.08 -7.93 10.66
CA LEU A 291 -1.88 -8.51 9.34
C LEU A 291 -3.22 -8.76 8.64
N ALA A 292 -4.17 -9.39 9.34
CA ALA A 292 -5.49 -9.69 8.79
C ALA A 292 -6.23 -8.41 8.36
N ARG A 293 -6.20 -7.35 9.20
CA ARG A 293 -6.75 -6.05 8.82
C ARG A 293 -6.09 -5.50 7.56
N TRP A 294 -4.76 -5.45 7.55
CA TRP A 294 -4.01 -4.92 6.42
C TRP A 294 -4.34 -5.66 5.11
N LEU A 295 -4.36 -6.98 5.14
CA LEU A 295 -4.70 -7.83 3.99
C LEU A 295 -6.14 -7.61 3.48
N ILE A 296 -7.09 -7.33 4.36
CA ILE A 296 -8.47 -7.00 3.98
C ILE A 296 -8.57 -5.62 3.36
N ARG A 297 -7.96 -4.63 4.02
CA ARG A 297 -7.99 -3.22 3.59
C ARG A 297 -7.27 -3.01 2.25
N THR A 298 -6.27 -3.85 1.95
CA THR A 298 -5.57 -3.86 0.66
C THR A 298 -6.21 -4.76 -0.40
N GLY A 299 -7.38 -5.34 -0.12
CA GLY A 299 -8.12 -6.19 -1.07
C GLY A 299 -7.49 -7.57 -1.33
N ARG A 300 -6.41 -7.94 -0.64
CA ARG A 300 -5.74 -9.25 -0.80
C ARG A 300 -6.57 -10.38 -0.21
N PHE A 301 -7.38 -10.08 0.80
CA PHE A 301 -8.35 -11.00 1.40
C PHE A 301 -9.73 -10.34 1.47
N LEU A 302 -10.77 -11.14 1.23
CA LEU A 302 -12.15 -10.63 1.28
C LEU A 302 -12.63 -10.42 2.71
N ARG A 303 -12.32 -11.34 3.62
CA ARG A 303 -12.79 -11.34 5.02
C ARG A 303 -11.77 -12.03 5.93
N ALA A 304 -11.89 -11.77 7.23
CA ALA A 304 -11.16 -12.46 8.29
C ALA A 304 -12.14 -13.10 9.26
N VAL A 305 -11.64 -14.13 9.92
CA VAL A 305 -12.32 -14.87 10.96
C VAL A 305 -11.33 -15.06 12.09
N PHE A 306 -11.78 -14.84 13.31
CA PHE A 306 -10.97 -15.03 14.49
C PHE A 306 -11.61 -16.06 15.42
N VAL A 307 -10.83 -17.05 15.83
CA VAL A 307 -11.24 -18.04 16.82
C VAL A 307 -10.19 -18.05 17.92
N CYS A 308 -10.57 -17.60 19.11
CA CYS A 308 -9.74 -17.78 20.30
C CYS A 308 -9.79 -19.25 20.72
N MET A 309 -8.62 -19.86 20.89
CA MET A 309 -8.47 -21.26 21.28
C MET A 309 -8.39 -21.45 22.81
N GLU A 310 -8.44 -20.39 23.62
CA GLU A 310 -8.40 -20.48 25.09
C GLU A 310 -9.56 -21.32 25.65
N ASP A 311 -10.74 -21.19 25.03
CA ASP A 311 -11.97 -21.87 25.44
C ASP A 311 -12.48 -22.89 24.40
N VAL A 312 -11.61 -23.42 23.54
CA VAL A 312 -11.98 -24.37 22.48
C VAL A 312 -11.14 -25.63 22.55
N TYR A 313 -11.81 -26.77 22.78
CA TYR A 313 -11.15 -28.06 22.99
C TYR A 313 -11.40 -29.08 21.87
N ASP A 314 -12.22 -28.75 20.87
CA ASP A 314 -12.57 -29.66 19.77
C ASP A 314 -12.67 -28.94 18.42
N VAL A 315 -12.42 -29.70 17.34
CA VAL A 315 -12.39 -29.19 15.97
C VAL A 315 -13.76 -28.71 15.49
N ARG A 316 -14.86 -29.32 15.95
CA ARG A 316 -16.21 -28.93 15.51
C ARG A 316 -16.55 -27.54 16.00
N THR A 317 -16.21 -27.21 17.25
CA THR A 317 -16.39 -25.87 17.81
C THR A 317 -15.58 -24.82 17.04
N VAL A 318 -14.36 -25.14 16.58
CA VAL A 318 -13.59 -24.24 15.70
C VAL A 318 -14.35 -23.98 14.41
N VAL A 319 -14.77 -25.04 13.71
CA VAL A 319 -15.49 -24.92 12.44
C VAL A 319 -16.82 -24.17 12.61
N ASP A 320 -17.56 -24.42 13.69
CA ASP A 320 -18.80 -23.71 14.01
C ASP A 320 -18.57 -22.21 14.21
N ARG A 321 -17.57 -21.83 15.02
CA ARG A 321 -17.20 -20.43 15.25
C ARG A 321 -16.71 -19.74 13.98
N MET A 322 -16.04 -20.48 13.09
CA MET A 322 -15.62 -19.94 11.79
C MET A 322 -16.82 -19.70 10.88
N GLY A 323 -17.68 -20.70 10.73
CA GLY A 323 -18.84 -20.62 9.83
C GLY A 323 -19.84 -19.55 10.27
N GLN A 324 -20.08 -19.38 11.58
CA GLN A 324 -20.94 -18.30 12.11
C GLN A 324 -20.46 -16.89 11.76
N GLN A 325 -19.15 -16.69 11.54
CA GLN A 325 -18.59 -15.40 11.14
C GLN A 325 -18.64 -15.18 9.63
N LEU A 326 -18.70 -16.25 8.84
CA LEU A 326 -18.67 -16.18 7.38
C LEU A 326 -20.07 -16.21 6.76
N VAL A 327 -20.98 -16.98 7.36
CA VAL A 327 -22.31 -17.30 6.83
C VAL A 327 -23.37 -17.03 7.90
N PRO A 328 -24.38 -16.19 7.62
CA PRO A 328 -25.49 -15.97 8.53
C PRO A 328 -26.22 -17.27 8.86
N ASN A 329 -26.59 -17.47 10.13
CA ASN A 329 -27.31 -18.66 10.63
C ASN A 329 -26.58 -20.00 10.41
N TYR A 330 -25.26 -19.98 10.24
CA TYR A 330 -24.48 -21.21 10.15
C TYR A 330 -24.49 -21.98 11.46
N SER A 331 -24.69 -23.30 11.37
CA SER A 331 -24.48 -24.22 12.47
C SER A 331 -23.82 -25.49 11.96
N VAL A 332 -22.71 -25.88 12.59
CA VAL A 332 -22.00 -27.12 12.28
C VAL A 332 -22.87 -28.36 12.52
N ALA A 333 -23.89 -28.25 13.37
CA ALA A 333 -24.83 -29.34 13.69
C ALA A 333 -25.71 -29.75 12.51
N GLN A 334 -25.79 -28.91 11.47
CA GLN A 334 -26.51 -29.22 10.22
C GLN A 334 -25.68 -30.12 9.28
N TYR A 335 -24.42 -30.42 9.61
CA TYR A 335 -23.51 -31.20 8.79
C TYR A 335 -22.97 -32.42 9.55
N SER A 336 -22.83 -33.55 8.85
CA SER A 336 -22.25 -34.76 9.44
C SER A 336 -20.73 -34.63 9.61
N ALA A 337 -20.14 -35.43 10.52
CA ALA A 337 -18.69 -35.42 10.77
C ALA A 337 -17.85 -35.66 9.49
N ALA A 338 -18.39 -36.48 8.57
CA ALA A 338 -17.73 -36.86 7.32
C ALA A 338 -17.73 -35.73 6.27
N GLU A 339 -18.68 -34.79 6.35
CA GLU A 339 -18.80 -33.66 5.42
C GLU A 339 -17.92 -32.47 5.81
N LEU A 340 -17.59 -32.34 7.10
CA LEU A 340 -16.78 -31.24 7.65
C LEU A 340 -15.34 -31.21 7.12
N MET A 341 -14.75 -32.37 6.79
CA MET A 341 -13.40 -32.44 6.22
C MET A 341 -13.36 -32.13 4.71
N ASN A 342 -14.45 -32.35 3.96
CA ASN A 342 -14.43 -32.28 2.50
C ASN A 342 -14.77 -30.92 1.90
N LYS A 343 -15.44 -30.02 2.66
CA LYS A 343 -15.87 -28.70 2.17
C LYS A 343 -15.15 -27.50 2.78
N ALA A 344 -14.34 -27.67 3.83
CA ALA A 344 -13.52 -26.58 4.35
C ALA A 344 -12.30 -26.23 3.45
N LEU A 345 -12.09 -27.01 2.37
CA LEU A 345 -10.97 -26.89 1.42
C LEU A 345 -11.41 -26.60 -0.03
N GLN A 346 -12.70 -26.36 -0.27
CA GLN A 346 -13.26 -25.86 -1.54
C GLN A 346 -13.79 -24.45 -1.32
#